data_AF-A0AAW9K6I3-F1
#
_entry.id   AF-A0AAW9K6I3-F1
#
_cell.length_a   1.000
_cell.length_b   1.000
_cell.length_c   1.000
_cell.angle_alpha   90.00
_cell.angle_beta   90.00
_cell.angle_gamma   90.00
#
_symmetry.space_group_name_H-M   'P 1'
#
loop_
_entity.id
_entity.type
_entity.pdbx_description
1 polymer ?
#
loop_
_entity_poly.entity_id
_entity_poly.type
_entity_poly.pdbx_seq_one_letter_code
_entity_poly.pdbx_strand_id
1 'polypeptide(L)'
;ILIDEMRNNHNTYWINWINDCRKLTSMKYIGLLVSLNMIEWGVLGISRLYYSFKERDITSKIGAGEYALQNVPERWHKIINESMRLRKGNKKSYYNSIFERRNDALIYINYIIQESNELFNEKK
;
A
#
# COMPACT_ATOMS: atom_id res chain seq x y z
N ILE A 1 -17.52 -9.46 11.91
CA ILE A 1 -16.50 -10.53 11.99
C ILE A 1 -15.41 -10.30 10.95
N LEU A 2 -15.58 -10.63 9.66
CA LEU A 2 -14.49 -10.51 8.67
C LEU A 2 -13.88 -9.09 8.55
N ILE A 3 -14.71 -8.05 8.42
CA ILE A 3 -14.22 -6.65 8.32
C ILE A 3 -13.49 -6.23 9.60
N ASP A 4 -13.95 -6.66 10.76
CA ASP A 4 -13.32 -6.34 12.05
C ASP A 4 -11.95 -7.03 12.17
N GLU A 5 -11.84 -8.28 11.74
CA GLU A 5 -10.57 -9.02 11.68
C GLU A 5 -9.58 -8.38 10.70
N MET A 6 -10.05 -7.98 9.51
CA MET A 6 -9.25 -7.26 8.53
C MET A 6 -8.76 -5.91 9.08
N ARG A 7 -9.63 -5.19 9.80
CA ARG A 7 -9.26 -3.93 10.47
C ARG A 7 -8.25 -4.16 11.60
N ASN A 8 -8.37 -5.25 12.36
CA ASN A 8 -7.38 -5.60 13.37
C ASN A 8 -6.02 -5.93 12.73
N ASN A 9 -6.00 -6.73 11.66
CA ASN A 9 -4.77 -7.01 10.89
C ASN A 9 -4.14 -5.72 10.35
N HIS A 10 -4.97 -4.82 9.83
CA HIS A 10 -4.55 -3.52 9.33
C HIS A 10 -3.88 -2.65 10.40
N ASN A 11 -4.42 -2.63 11.62
CA ASN A 11 -3.90 -1.82 12.72
C ASN A 11 -2.82 -2.50 13.57
N THR A 12 -2.45 -3.74 13.25
CA THR A 12 -1.40 -4.47 13.98
C THR A 12 -0.29 -4.89 13.03
N TYR A 13 -0.55 -5.88 12.18
CA TYR A 13 0.41 -6.45 11.26
C TYR A 13 1.00 -5.40 10.31
N TRP A 14 0.15 -4.61 9.64
CA TRP A 14 0.63 -3.63 8.66
C TRP A 14 1.40 -2.47 9.31
N ILE A 15 0.92 -1.97 10.45
CA ILE A 15 1.63 -0.93 11.21
C ILE A 15 3.00 -1.45 11.66
N ASN A 16 3.07 -2.65 12.23
CA ASN A 16 4.34 -3.26 12.64
C ASN A 16 5.28 -3.48 11.45
N TRP A 17 4.75 -3.92 10.32
CA TRP A 17 5.53 -4.12 9.10
C TRP A 17 6.14 -2.80 8.59
N ILE A 18 5.37 -1.70 8.54
CA ILE A 18 5.90 -0.37 8.16
C ILE A 18 6.96 0.09 9.15
N ASN A 19 6.70 -0.06 10.45
CA ASN A 19 7.64 0.35 11.49
C ASN A 19 8.97 -0.40 11.35
N ASP A 20 8.93 -1.70 11.04
CA ASP A 20 10.16 -2.44 10.76
C ASP A 20 10.82 -2.01 9.46
N CYS A 21 10.07 -1.65 8.41
CA CYS A 21 10.64 -1.12 7.17
C CYS A 21 11.32 0.24 7.36
N ARG A 22 10.96 1.00 8.40
CA ARG A 22 11.59 2.30 8.75
C ARG A 22 12.89 2.15 9.55
N LYS A 23 13.11 1.02 10.24
CA LYS A 23 14.32 0.78 11.05
C LYS A 23 15.51 0.43 10.17
N LEU A 24 16.56 1.23 10.18
CA LEU A 24 17.78 1.01 9.36
C LEU A 24 18.45 -0.35 9.61
N THR A 25 18.32 -0.89 10.83
CA THR A 25 18.87 -2.19 11.24
C THR A 25 18.02 -3.38 10.79
N SER A 26 16.86 -3.16 10.20
CA SER A 26 15.91 -4.22 9.83
C SER A 26 16.18 -4.75 8.43
N MET A 27 16.12 -6.08 8.27
CA MET A 27 16.14 -6.72 6.94
C MET A 27 15.00 -6.24 6.04
N LYS A 28 13.86 -5.81 6.62
CA LYS A 28 12.74 -5.25 5.86
C LYS A 28 13.06 -3.87 5.28
N TYR A 29 13.93 -3.09 5.93
CA TYR A 29 14.41 -1.82 5.37
C TYR A 29 15.16 -2.04 4.06
N ILE A 30 16.13 -2.97 4.09
CA ILE A 30 16.91 -3.37 2.91
C ILE A 30 15.99 -3.99 1.87
N GLY A 31 15.08 -4.89 2.30
CA GLY A 31 14.10 -5.53 1.43
C GLY A 31 13.29 -4.53 0.61
N LEU A 32 12.80 -3.45 1.22
CA LEU A 32 12.02 -2.44 0.49
C LEU A 32 12.87 -1.57 -0.45
N LEU A 33 14.19 -1.49 -0.25
CA LEU A 33 15.10 -0.82 -1.20
C LEU A 33 15.33 -1.66 -2.46
N VAL A 34 15.55 -2.97 -2.29
CA VAL A 34 16.06 -3.84 -3.36
C VAL A 34 15.00 -4.77 -3.98
N SER A 35 13.93 -5.07 -3.26
CA SER A 35 12.88 -5.99 -3.72
C SER A 35 11.68 -5.25 -4.31
N LEU A 36 11.59 -5.28 -5.63
CA LEU A 36 10.42 -4.76 -6.36
C LEU A 36 9.13 -5.49 -5.98
N ASN A 37 9.22 -6.79 -5.70
CA ASN A 37 8.06 -7.58 -5.25
C ASN A 37 7.52 -7.07 -3.90
N MET A 38 8.40 -6.58 -3.02
CA MET A 38 7.98 -6.04 -1.73
C MET A 38 7.27 -4.68 -1.87
N ILE A 39 7.70 -3.85 -2.83
CA ILE A 39 7.00 -2.60 -3.20
C ILE A 39 5.61 -2.92 -3.73
N GLU A 40 5.52 -3.79 -4.74
CA GLU A 40 4.25 -4.19 -5.36
C GLU A 40 3.28 -4.79 -4.33
N TRP A 41 3.76 -5.71 -3.51
CA TRP A 41 2.96 -6.36 -2.49
C TRP A 41 2.45 -5.38 -1.43
N GLY A 42 3.31 -4.46 -0.97
CA GLY A 42 2.93 -3.48 0.05
C GLY A 42 1.88 -2.50 -0.45
N VAL A 43 2.14 -1.88 -1.61
CA VAL A 43 1.28 -0.84 -2.19
C VAL A 43 -0.05 -1.41 -2.66
N LEU A 44 -0.06 -2.51 -3.42
CA LEU A 44 -1.33 -3.09 -3.89
C LEU A 44 -2.04 -3.89 -2.79
N GLY A 45 -1.30 -4.47 -1.83
CA GLY A 45 -1.86 -5.18 -0.70
C GLY A 45 -2.69 -4.27 0.21
N ILE A 46 -2.14 -3.12 0.59
CA ILE A 46 -2.88 -2.16 1.44
C ILE A 46 -4.06 -1.53 0.68
N SER A 47 -3.91 -1.29 -0.63
CA SER A 47 -4.98 -0.75 -1.48
C SER A 47 -6.17 -1.73 -1.58
N ARG A 48 -5.93 -3.05 -1.56
CA ARG A 48 -7.01 -4.05 -1.51
C ARG A 48 -7.82 -3.97 -0.22
N LEU A 49 -7.15 -3.74 0.92
CA LEU A 49 -7.84 -3.57 2.20
C LEU A 49 -8.69 -2.30 2.16
N TYR A 50 -8.15 -1.19 1.66
CA TYR A 50 -8.89 0.06 1.48
C TYR A 50 -10.17 -0.12 0.65
N TYR A 51 -10.06 -0.76 -0.52
CA TYR A 51 -11.23 -1.12 -1.33
C TYR A 51 -12.24 -1.96 -0.54
N SER A 52 -11.76 -2.99 0.17
CA SER A 52 -12.64 -3.89 0.92
C SER A 52 -13.38 -3.18 2.05
N PHE A 53 -12.74 -2.22 2.72
CA PHE A 53 -13.38 -1.43 3.77
C PHE A 53 -14.45 -0.49 3.21
N LYS A 54 -14.20 0.11 2.04
CA LYS A 54 -15.09 1.09 1.43
C LYS A 54 -16.27 0.45 0.70
N GLU A 55 -16.00 -0.57 -0.11
CA GLU A 55 -16.99 -1.22 -0.98
C GLU A 55 -17.61 -2.50 -0.38
N ARG A 56 -17.03 -3.03 0.71
CA ARG A 56 -17.44 -4.30 1.32
C ARG A 56 -17.35 -5.50 0.37
N ASP A 57 -16.39 -5.46 -0.56
CA ASP A 57 -16.13 -6.50 -1.54
C ASP A 57 -14.61 -6.77 -1.67
N ILE A 58 -14.21 -7.82 -2.38
CA ILE A 58 -12.81 -8.19 -2.61
C ILE A 58 -12.47 -8.00 -4.09
N THR A 59 -11.38 -7.26 -4.35
CA THR A 59 -10.88 -7.05 -5.71
C THR A 59 -9.49 -7.65 -5.93
N SER A 60 -9.07 -7.70 -7.20
CA SER A 60 -7.72 -8.10 -7.59
C SER A 60 -6.69 -7.03 -7.21
N LYS A 61 -5.38 -7.34 -7.27
CA LYS A 61 -4.34 -6.33 -7.02
C LYS A 61 -4.36 -5.19 -8.03
N ILE A 62 -4.61 -5.49 -9.31
CA ILE A 62 -4.73 -4.46 -10.35
C ILE A 62 -6.00 -3.65 -10.14
N GLY A 63 -7.14 -4.30 -9.87
CA GLY A 63 -8.40 -3.62 -9.59
C GLY A 63 -8.30 -2.69 -8.37
N ALA A 64 -7.58 -3.09 -7.31
CA ALA A 64 -7.31 -2.21 -6.18
C ALA A 64 -6.43 -1.01 -6.54
N GLY A 65 -5.44 -1.18 -7.42
CA GLY A 65 -4.62 -0.08 -7.92
C GLY A 65 -5.45 0.90 -8.75
N GLU A 66 -6.27 0.40 -9.67
CA GLU A 66 -7.17 1.21 -10.50
C GLU A 66 -8.21 1.95 -9.66
N TYR A 67 -8.79 1.29 -8.66
CA TYR A 67 -9.70 1.90 -7.70
C TYR A 67 -8.98 2.98 -6.88
N ALA A 68 -7.77 2.72 -6.39
CA ALA A 68 -7.01 3.70 -5.62
C ALA A 68 -6.76 4.97 -6.43
N LEU A 69 -6.37 4.87 -7.71
CA LEU A 69 -6.18 6.03 -8.60
C LEU A 69 -7.42 6.94 -8.75
N GLN A 70 -8.62 6.42 -8.48
CA GLN A 70 -9.86 7.20 -8.55
C GLN A 70 -10.25 7.82 -7.19
N ASN A 71 -9.66 7.35 -6.09
CA ASN A 71 -10.13 7.63 -4.74
C ASN A 71 -9.09 8.32 -3.85
N VAL A 72 -7.83 8.39 -4.27
CA VAL A 72 -6.75 9.03 -3.50
C VAL A 72 -6.16 10.22 -4.25
N PRO A 73 -5.49 11.17 -3.56
CA PRO A 73 -4.88 12.32 -4.22
C PRO A 73 -3.81 11.94 -5.26
N GLU A 74 -3.70 12.75 -6.31
CA GLU A 74 -2.82 12.52 -7.47
C GLU A 74 -1.35 12.31 -7.10
N ARG A 75 -0.87 12.88 -5.99
CA ARG A 75 0.49 12.68 -5.48
C ARG A 75 0.87 11.20 -5.32
N TRP A 76 -0.11 10.31 -5.12
CA TRP A 76 0.12 8.87 -4.97
C TRP A 76 0.10 8.09 -6.28
N HIS A 77 -0.36 8.69 -7.38
CA HIS A 77 -0.55 7.98 -8.63
C HIS A 77 0.74 7.37 -9.17
N LYS A 78 1.88 8.01 -8.94
CA LYS A 78 3.19 7.50 -9.38
C LYS A 78 3.53 6.14 -8.76
N ILE A 79 3.40 6.00 -7.44
CA ILE A 79 3.73 4.74 -6.75
C ILE A 79 2.70 3.65 -7.00
N ILE A 80 1.43 4.02 -7.17
CA ILE A 80 0.36 3.09 -7.52
C ILE A 80 0.59 2.53 -8.93
N ASN A 81 0.86 3.39 -9.91
CA ASN A 81 1.18 2.99 -11.28
C ASN A 81 2.47 2.17 -11.36
N GLU A 82 3.50 2.53 -10.59
CA GLU A 82 4.73 1.73 -10.46
C GLU A 82 4.43 0.32 -9.94
N SER A 83 3.56 0.18 -8.95
CA SER A 83 3.21 -1.11 -8.38
C SER A 83 2.36 -1.94 -9.34
N MET A 84 1.40 -1.33 -10.04
CA MET A 84 0.66 -2.00 -11.10
C MET A 84 1.55 -2.41 -12.28
N ARG A 85 2.52 -1.58 -12.65
CA ARG A 85 3.54 -1.91 -13.66
C ARG A 85 4.31 -3.16 -13.26
N LEU A 86 4.80 -3.22 -12.02
CA LEU A 86 5.51 -4.38 -11.48
C LEU A 86 4.65 -5.64 -11.54
N ARG A 87 3.38 -5.52 -11.14
CA ARG A 87 2.43 -6.64 -11.21
C ARG A 87 2.16 -7.13 -12.64
N LYS A 88 2.17 -6.23 -13.63
CA LYS A 88 2.02 -6.53 -15.06
C LYS A 88 3.30 -7.05 -15.73
N GLY A 89 4.44 -7.08 -15.02
CA GLY A 89 5.72 -7.53 -15.58
C GLY A 89 6.38 -6.55 -16.56
N ASN A 90 5.92 -5.29 -16.59
CA ASN A 90 6.44 -4.27 -17.49
C ASN A 90 7.83 -3.78 -17.03
N LYS A 91 8.79 -3.59 -17.95
CA LYS A 91 10.20 -3.32 -17.60
C LYS A 91 10.50 -1.86 -17.20
N LYS A 92 9.86 -0.87 -17.85
CA LYS A 92 10.23 0.56 -17.71
C LYS A 92 9.67 1.20 -16.44
N SER A 93 10.53 1.44 -15.45
CA SER A 93 10.21 2.10 -14.18
C SER A 93 9.68 3.53 -14.34
N TYR A 94 8.74 3.94 -13.48
CA TYR A 94 8.35 5.36 -13.32
C TYR A 94 9.30 6.14 -12.39
N TYR A 95 10.20 5.43 -11.72
CA TYR A 95 11.17 6.00 -10.79
C TYR A 95 12.59 5.85 -11.33
N ASN A 96 13.38 6.93 -11.18
CA ASN A 96 14.82 6.92 -11.44
C ASN A 96 15.64 6.65 -10.16
N SER A 97 15.01 6.77 -8.98
CA SER A 97 15.65 6.55 -7.68
C SER A 97 14.95 5.45 -6.89
N ILE A 98 15.72 4.46 -6.42
CA ILE A 98 15.21 3.40 -5.55
C ILE A 98 14.78 3.95 -4.18
N PHE A 99 15.44 5.01 -3.71
CA PHE A 99 15.14 5.66 -2.44
C PHE A 99 13.83 6.42 -2.51
N GLU A 100 13.61 7.16 -3.60
CA GLU A 100 12.36 7.88 -3.87
C GLU A 100 11.19 6.89 -3.93
N ARG A 101 11.31 5.82 -4.72
CA ARG A 101 10.28 4.78 -4.82
C ARG A 101 9.95 4.15 -3.48
N ARG A 102 10.97 3.80 -2.69
CA ARG A 102 10.79 3.23 -1.36
C ARG A 102 10.07 4.22 -0.44
N ASN A 103 10.49 5.48 -0.44
CA ASN A 103 9.91 6.51 0.41
C ASN A 103 8.43 6.71 0.08
N ASP A 104 8.11 6.86 -1.20
CA ASP A 104 6.72 6.99 -1.66
C ASP A 104 5.88 5.77 -1.28
N ALA A 105 6.42 4.55 -1.40
CA ALA A 105 5.72 3.34 -0.96
C ALA A 105 5.40 3.38 0.54
N LEU A 106 6.36 3.74 1.39
CA LEU A 106 6.13 3.79 2.84
C LEU A 106 5.12 4.86 3.23
N ILE A 107 5.23 6.05 2.64
CA ILE A 107 4.32 7.14 2.95
C ILE A 107 2.92 6.82 2.43
N TYR A 108 2.80 6.24 1.23
CA TYR A 108 1.52 5.81 0.68
C TYR A 108 0.84 4.73 1.54
N ILE A 109 1.58 3.69 1.98
CA ILE A 109 0.98 2.63 2.81
C ILE A 109 0.52 3.21 4.15
N ASN A 110 1.29 4.12 4.75
CA ASN A 110 0.87 4.82 5.97
C ASN A 110 -0.37 5.70 5.73
N TYR A 111 -0.42 6.41 4.61
CA TYR A 111 -1.57 7.23 4.21
C TYR A 111 -2.84 6.38 4.09
N ILE A 112 -2.80 5.26 3.36
CA ILE A 112 -3.96 4.36 3.23
C ILE A 112 -4.40 3.80 4.60
N ILE A 113 -3.46 3.53 5.52
CA ILE A 113 -3.82 3.09 6.87
C ILE A 113 -4.66 4.16 7.59
N GLN A 114 -4.26 5.43 7.48
CA GLN A 114 -4.98 6.54 8.11
C GLN A 114 -6.37 6.71 7.48
N GLU A 115 -6.44 6.80 6.15
CA GLU A 115 -7.70 6.93 5.41
C GLU A 115 -8.67 5.78 5.72
N SER A 116 -8.16 4.55 5.75
CA SER A 116 -8.97 3.37 6.06
C SER A 116 -9.55 3.43 7.48
N ASN A 117 -8.81 3.97 8.44
CA ASN A 117 -9.27 4.12 9.81
C ASN A 117 -10.33 5.22 9.96
N GLU A 118 -10.22 6.30 9.18
CA GLU A 118 -11.19 7.40 9.17
C GLU A 118 -12.60 6.92 8.75
N LEU A 119 -12.69 5.97 7.80
CA LEU A 119 -13.96 5.34 7.39
C LEU A 119 -14.75 4.69 8.54
N PHE A 120 -14.08 4.36 9.65
CA PHE A 120 -14.71 3.78 10.85
C PHE A 120 -14.88 4.78 11.98
N ASN A 121 -14.24 5.95 11.91
CA ASN A 121 -14.39 7.01 12.89
C ASN A 121 -15.58 7.92 12.57
N GLU A 122 -15.90 8.11 11.29
CA GLU A 122 -17.06 8.89 10.82
C GLU A 122 -18.42 8.20 11.06
N LYS A 123 -18.41 6.93 11.50
CA LYS A 123 -19.63 6.16 11.82
C LYS A 123 -20.05 6.25 13.29
N LYS A 124 -19.69 7.33 13.99
CA LYS A 124 -20.16 7.64 15.35
C LYS A 124 -21.10 8.83 15.34
#